data_AF-B9A802-F1
#
_entry.id   AF-B9A802-F1
#
_cell.length_a   1.000
_cell.length_b   1.000
_cell.length_c   1.000
_cell.angle_alpha   90.00
_cell.angle_beta   90.00
_cell.angle_gamma   90.00
#
_symmetry.space_group_name_H-M   'P 1'
#
loop_
_entity.id
_entity.type
_entity.pdbx_description
1 polymer ?
#
loop_
_entity_poly.entity_id
_entity_poly.type
_entity_poly.pdbx_seq_one_letter_code
_entity_poly.pdbx_strand_id
1 'polypeptide(L)'
;MKKYNRVYQRVLHYYLSKAQLAEEEFLVLTTLTEEEIESFFLDRIKTVRKVIYLLGQIVEYQKSKRDIDYLSWVGMQALIPRELCLISDSIGLHTQIEVTDKNSLGLGLLSSIDRRKAIVWGLRLKHSAPEQKLTVDSGARLRYLINRISQS
;
A
#
# COMPACT_ATOMS: atom_id res chain seq x y z
N MET A 1 16.78 -22.57 3.72
CA MET A 1 16.47 -21.13 3.63
C MET A 1 14.97 -20.93 3.70
N LYS A 2 14.49 -20.09 4.64
CA LYS A 2 13.05 -19.78 4.77
C LYS A 2 12.51 -19.16 3.47
N LYS A 3 11.21 -19.37 3.19
CA LYS A 3 10.59 -18.96 1.91
C LYS A 3 10.71 -17.46 1.65
N TYR A 4 10.46 -16.62 2.65
CA TYR A 4 10.53 -15.17 2.53
C TYR A 4 11.96 -14.69 2.18
N ASN A 5 13.00 -15.29 2.76
CA ASN A 5 14.39 -14.99 2.43
C ASN A 5 14.71 -15.27 0.97
N ARG A 6 14.17 -16.37 0.41
CA ARG A 6 14.35 -16.66 -1.03
C ARG A 6 13.69 -15.60 -1.92
N VAL A 7 12.53 -15.09 -1.53
CA VAL A 7 11.84 -14.03 -2.30
C VAL A 7 12.63 -12.73 -2.20
N TYR A 8 13.06 -12.34 -0.99
CA TYR A 8 13.91 -11.17 -0.76
C TYR A 8 15.17 -11.22 -1.62
N GLN A 9 15.94 -12.30 -1.56
CA GLN A 9 17.18 -12.45 -2.34
C GLN A 9 16.95 -12.35 -3.86
N ARG A 10 15.83 -12.87 -4.36
CA ARG A 10 15.47 -12.73 -5.79
C ARG A 10 15.14 -11.29 -6.16
N VAL A 11 14.41 -10.58 -5.31
CA VAL A 11 14.05 -9.18 -5.53
C VAL A 11 15.31 -8.30 -5.44
N LEU A 12 16.12 -8.49 -4.40
CA LEU A 12 17.41 -7.82 -4.23
C LEU A 12 18.31 -8.03 -5.45
N HIS A 13 18.54 -9.27 -5.86
CA HIS A 13 19.37 -9.57 -7.02
C HIS A 13 18.82 -8.92 -8.29
N TYR A 14 17.51 -9.02 -8.56
CA TYR A 14 16.91 -8.42 -9.74
C TYR A 14 17.14 -6.91 -9.79
N TYR A 15 16.88 -6.20 -8.70
CA TYR A 15 17.01 -4.74 -8.68
C TYR A 15 18.47 -4.27 -8.65
N LEU A 16 19.37 -4.96 -7.96
CA LEU A 16 20.79 -4.59 -7.95
C LEU A 16 21.53 -4.93 -9.25
N SER A 17 21.02 -5.85 -10.07
CA SER A 17 21.70 -6.29 -11.30
C SER A 17 21.06 -5.80 -12.59
N LYS A 18 19.77 -5.45 -12.61
CA LYS A 18 19.02 -5.25 -13.85
C LYS A 18 18.14 -4.01 -13.91
N ALA A 19 17.91 -3.31 -12.79
CA ALA A 19 17.00 -2.17 -12.75
C ALA A 19 17.66 -0.94 -12.12
N GLN A 20 17.22 0.24 -12.53
CA GLN A 20 17.57 1.48 -11.84
C GLN A 20 16.63 1.62 -10.63
N LEU A 21 17.23 1.87 -9.48
CA LEU A 21 16.53 2.20 -8.24
C LEU A 21 16.73 3.68 -7.93
N ALA A 22 15.71 4.33 -7.40
CA ALA A 22 15.93 5.61 -6.70
C ALA A 22 16.78 5.37 -5.44
N GLU A 23 17.44 6.42 -4.95
CA GLU A 23 18.32 6.33 -3.77
C GLU A 23 17.59 5.78 -2.54
N GLU A 24 16.38 6.24 -2.27
CA GLU A 24 15.56 5.75 -1.15
C GLU A 24 15.22 4.26 -1.31
N GLU A 25 14.88 3.83 -2.53
CA GLU A 25 14.54 2.42 -2.82
C GLU A 25 15.74 1.50 -2.64
N PHE A 26 16.92 1.94 -3.09
CA PHE A 26 18.19 1.23 -2.88
C PHE A 26 18.53 1.11 -1.39
N LEU A 27 18.46 2.24 -0.67
CA LEU A 27 18.77 2.27 0.76
C LEU A 27 17.84 1.34 1.53
N VAL A 28 16.53 1.42 1.29
CA VAL A 28 15.56 0.55 1.97
C VAL A 28 15.84 -0.92 1.67
N LEU A 29 16.03 -1.30 0.41
CA LEU A 29 16.17 -2.70 0.02
C LEU A 29 17.45 -3.36 0.57
N THR A 30 18.51 -2.57 0.78
CA THR A 30 19.81 -3.05 1.28
C THR A 30 19.95 -2.99 2.80
N THR A 31 19.04 -2.31 3.49
CA THR A 31 19.10 -2.10 4.96
C THR A 31 17.92 -2.73 5.72
N LEU A 32 17.17 -3.65 5.10
CA LEU A 32 16.07 -4.33 5.80
C LEU A 32 16.60 -5.22 6.93
N THR A 33 15.97 -5.15 8.10
CA THR A 33 16.24 -6.10 9.19
C THR A 33 15.65 -7.48 8.89
N GLU A 34 16.05 -8.51 9.64
CA GLU A 34 15.46 -9.85 9.46
C GLU A 34 13.95 -9.85 9.71
N GLU A 35 13.47 -9.08 10.70
CA GLU A 35 12.05 -8.93 11.02
C GLU A 35 11.29 -8.23 9.89
N GLU A 36 11.89 -7.20 9.29
CA GLU A 36 11.32 -6.51 8.13
C GLU A 36 11.28 -7.42 6.90
N ILE A 37 12.35 -8.18 6.65
CA ILE A 37 12.40 -9.15 5.54
C ILE A 37 11.32 -10.22 5.74
N GLU A 38 11.17 -10.75 6.95
CA GLU A 38 10.11 -11.69 7.26
C GLU A 38 8.74 -11.06 7.01
N SER A 39 8.44 -9.92 7.65
CA SER A 39 7.14 -9.25 7.56
C SER A 39 6.77 -8.80 6.14
N PHE A 40 7.71 -8.26 5.37
CA PHE A 40 7.42 -7.65 4.07
C PHE A 40 7.38 -8.68 2.93
N PHE A 41 8.02 -9.84 3.09
CA PHE A 41 8.11 -10.89 2.08
C PHE A 41 7.35 -12.18 2.43
N LEU A 42 6.71 -12.27 3.60
CA LEU A 42 5.82 -13.38 3.96
C LEU A 42 4.63 -13.47 3.00
N ASP A 43 4.03 -12.32 2.68
CA ASP A 43 2.84 -12.24 1.82
C ASP A 43 3.14 -12.61 0.37
N ARG A 44 2.26 -13.40 -0.26
CA ARG A 44 2.36 -13.73 -1.68
C ARG A 44 2.11 -12.48 -2.52
N ILE A 45 2.69 -12.41 -3.72
CA ILE A 45 2.50 -11.26 -4.61
C ILE A 45 1.02 -11.00 -4.97
N LYS A 46 0.21 -12.07 -5.04
CA LYS A 46 -1.25 -11.96 -5.25
C LYS A 46 -1.94 -11.24 -4.08
N THR A 47 -1.53 -11.53 -2.84
CA THR A 47 -2.02 -10.86 -1.62
C THR A 47 -1.59 -9.41 -1.62
N VAL A 48 -0.31 -9.12 -1.88
CA VAL A 48 0.20 -7.74 -1.96
C VAL A 48 -0.60 -6.93 -2.99
N ARG A 49 -0.83 -7.49 -4.18
CA ARG A 49 -1.62 -6.83 -5.23
C ARG A 49 -3.06 -6.56 -4.78
N LYS A 50 -3.71 -7.54 -4.15
CA LYS A 50 -5.08 -7.38 -3.62
C LYS A 50 -5.14 -6.27 -2.58
N VAL A 51 -4.22 -6.29 -1.60
CA VAL A 51 -4.17 -5.31 -0.51
C VAL A 51 -3.97 -3.90 -1.08
N ILE A 52 -2.94 -3.70 -1.90
CA ILE A 52 -2.63 -2.40 -2.48
C ILE A 52 -3.77 -1.89 -3.36
N TYR A 53 -4.37 -2.76 -4.18
CA TYR A 53 -5.50 -2.37 -5.01
C TYR A 53 -6.73 -1.93 -4.18
N LEU A 54 -7.08 -2.70 -3.14
CA LEU A 54 -8.19 -2.35 -2.24
C LEU A 54 -7.91 -1.05 -1.46
N LEU A 55 -6.67 -0.83 -1.01
CA LEU A 55 -6.30 0.44 -0.40
C LEU A 55 -6.47 1.61 -1.40
N GLY A 56 -6.11 1.42 -2.66
CA GLY A 56 -6.35 2.40 -3.72
C GLY A 56 -7.84 2.74 -3.90
N GLN A 57 -8.70 1.71 -3.93
CA GLN A 57 -10.16 1.91 -4.01
C GLN A 57 -10.70 2.65 -2.78
N ILE A 58 -10.17 2.35 -1.58
CA ILE A 58 -10.55 3.05 -0.35
C ILE A 58 -10.18 4.53 -0.42
N VAL A 59 -9.03 4.86 -1.00
CA VAL A 59 -8.64 6.26 -1.22
C VAL A 59 -9.60 6.96 -2.19
N GLU A 60 -9.99 6.32 -3.29
CA GLU A 60 -10.99 6.85 -4.24
C GLU A 60 -12.38 7.02 -3.58
N TYR A 61 -12.78 6.06 -2.75
CA TYR A 61 -14.02 6.12 -1.97
C TYR A 61 -14.03 7.30 -0.99
N GLN A 62 -12.95 7.51 -0.24
CA GLN A 62 -12.84 8.63 0.68
C GLN A 62 -12.78 9.98 -0.06
N LYS A 63 -12.09 10.03 -1.21
CA LYS A 63 -12.05 11.21 -2.07
C LYS A 63 -13.44 11.60 -2.59
N SER A 64 -14.16 10.66 -3.21
CA SER A 64 -15.51 10.91 -3.73
C SER A 64 -16.49 11.34 -2.65
N LYS A 65 -16.39 10.74 -1.45
CA LYS A 65 -17.18 11.14 -0.29
C LYS A 65 -16.89 12.57 0.17
N ARG A 66 -15.60 12.95 0.24
CA ARG A 66 -15.17 14.31 0.62
C ARG A 66 -15.59 15.36 -0.41
N ASP A 67 -15.45 15.04 -1.69
CA ASP A 67 -15.74 15.95 -2.80
C ASP A 67 -17.26 16.03 -3.10
N ILE A 68 -18.09 15.31 -2.33
CA ILE A 68 -19.56 15.25 -2.45
C ILE A 68 -19.99 14.75 -3.85
N ASP A 69 -19.17 13.93 -4.49
CA ASP A 69 -19.50 13.27 -5.76
C ASP A 69 -20.31 12.00 -5.47
N TYR A 70 -21.62 12.17 -5.34
CA TYR A 70 -22.54 11.10 -4.93
C TYR A 70 -22.51 9.89 -5.87
N LEU A 71 -22.46 10.09 -7.19
CA LEU A 71 -22.47 8.99 -8.15
C LEU A 71 -21.17 8.18 -8.09
N SER A 72 -20.03 8.87 -8.03
CA SER A 72 -18.73 8.22 -7.86
C SER A 72 -18.64 7.50 -6.52
N TRP A 73 -19.15 8.12 -5.45
CA TRP A 73 -19.14 7.54 -4.11
C TRP A 73 -19.94 6.25 -4.03
N VAL A 74 -21.18 6.24 -4.51
CA VAL A 74 -22.03 5.04 -4.54
C VAL A 74 -21.42 3.96 -5.45
N GLY A 75 -20.86 4.36 -6.59
CA GLY A 75 -20.15 3.46 -7.49
C GLY A 75 -18.97 2.75 -6.81
N MET A 76 -18.13 3.51 -6.07
CA MET A 76 -17.01 2.95 -5.32
C MET A 76 -17.47 2.09 -4.14
N GLN A 77 -18.53 2.49 -3.45
CA GLN A 77 -19.11 1.74 -2.34
C GLN A 77 -19.55 0.34 -2.76
N ALA A 78 -20.04 0.16 -3.99
CA ALA A 78 -20.44 -1.13 -4.53
C ALA A 78 -19.25 -2.09 -4.79
N LEU A 79 -18.04 -1.54 -4.95
CA LEU A 79 -16.82 -2.31 -5.25
C LEU A 79 -16.03 -2.73 -4.00
N ILE A 80 -16.35 -2.15 -2.85
CA ILE A 80 -15.62 -2.35 -1.60
C ILE A 80 -16.54 -3.10 -0.61
N PRO A 81 -16.05 -4.16 0.05
CA PRO A 81 -16.80 -4.81 1.12
C PRO A 81 -17.29 -3.80 2.16
N ARG A 82 -18.59 -3.87 2.50
CA ARG A 82 -19.25 -2.88 3.37
C ARG A 82 -18.53 -2.65 4.70
N GLU A 83 -17.97 -3.71 5.30
CA GLU A 83 -17.18 -3.60 6.53
C GLU A 83 -15.94 -2.72 6.36
N LEU A 84 -15.27 -2.78 5.20
CA LEU A 84 -14.08 -1.99 4.91
C LEU A 84 -14.43 -0.53 4.65
N CYS A 85 -15.60 -0.24 4.05
CA CYS A 85 -16.11 1.12 3.95
C CYS A 85 -16.28 1.75 5.34
N LEU A 86 -16.93 1.04 6.26
CA LEU A 86 -17.16 1.52 7.63
C LEU A 86 -15.85 1.76 8.40
N ILE A 87 -14.89 0.84 8.28
CA ILE A 87 -13.57 1.02 8.90
C ILE A 87 -12.85 2.20 8.24
N SER A 88 -12.90 2.33 6.92
CA SER A 88 -12.24 3.42 6.21
C SER A 88 -12.77 4.80 6.61
N ASP A 89 -14.06 4.92 6.87
CA ASP A 89 -14.67 6.17 7.35
C ASP A 89 -14.11 6.65 8.69
N SER A 90 -13.52 5.75 9.46
CA SER A 90 -12.91 6.07 10.75
C SER A 90 -11.43 6.48 10.68
N ILE A 91 -10.76 6.37 9.52
CA ILE A 91 -9.32 6.65 9.39
C ILE A 91 -9.02 8.15 9.24
N GLY A 92 -9.97 8.93 8.71
CA GLY A 92 -9.86 10.39 8.53
C GLY A 92 -8.80 10.81 7.49
N LEU A 93 -9.06 10.59 6.20
CA LEU A 93 -8.12 10.91 5.12
C LEU A 93 -8.23 12.38 4.67
N HIS A 94 -7.13 13.13 4.73
CA HIS A 94 -7.15 14.59 4.51
C HIS A 94 -6.48 15.09 3.22
N THR A 95 -5.51 14.35 2.69
CA THR A 95 -4.65 14.86 1.60
C THR A 95 -5.41 15.06 0.30
N GLN A 96 -5.12 16.13 -0.42
CA GLN A 96 -5.53 16.28 -1.82
C GLN A 96 -4.76 15.28 -2.69
N ILE A 97 -5.48 14.51 -3.49
CA ILE A 97 -4.96 13.37 -4.21
C ILE A 97 -4.82 13.76 -5.68
N GLU A 98 -3.59 13.97 -6.13
CA GLU A 98 -3.26 14.29 -7.52
C GLU A 98 -3.00 13.02 -8.35
N VAL A 99 -2.56 11.95 -7.72
CA VAL A 99 -2.30 10.67 -8.38
C VAL A 99 -3.61 9.95 -8.68
N THR A 100 -3.74 9.37 -9.87
CA THR A 100 -4.96 8.67 -10.30
C THR A 100 -4.79 7.15 -10.39
N ASP A 101 -3.56 6.64 -10.41
CA ASP A 101 -3.30 5.20 -10.45
C ASP A 101 -3.60 4.54 -9.09
N LYS A 102 -4.47 3.52 -9.09
CA LYS A 102 -4.92 2.82 -7.88
C LYS A 102 -3.77 2.19 -7.09
N ASN A 103 -2.76 1.63 -7.77
CA ASN A 103 -1.62 1.03 -7.06
C ASN A 103 -0.84 2.12 -6.33
N SER A 104 -0.59 3.23 -7.00
CA SER A 104 0.07 4.39 -6.42
C SER A 104 -0.72 4.96 -5.24
N LEU A 105 -2.05 5.06 -5.34
CA LEU A 105 -2.92 5.45 -4.22
C LEU A 105 -2.81 4.50 -3.02
N GLY A 106 -2.85 3.19 -3.27
CA GLY A 106 -2.72 2.18 -2.22
C GLY A 106 -1.35 2.20 -1.54
N LEU A 107 -0.28 2.37 -2.33
CA LEU A 107 1.08 2.53 -1.82
C LEU A 107 1.25 3.83 -1.04
N GLY A 108 0.63 4.92 -1.50
CA GLY A 108 0.56 6.20 -0.80
C GLY A 108 -0.11 6.05 0.57
N LEU A 109 -1.24 5.35 0.63
CA LEU A 109 -1.94 5.11 1.90
C LEU A 109 -1.10 4.23 2.84
N LEU A 110 -0.49 3.16 2.34
CA LEU A 110 0.40 2.30 3.13
C LEU A 110 1.61 3.10 3.68
N SER A 111 2.16 4.02 2.88
CA SER A 111 3.33 4.81 3.28
C SER A 111 3.07 5.74 4.47
N SER A 112 1.81 6.07 4.75
CA SER A 112 1.41 6.87 5.92
C SER A 112 1.66 6.15 7.26
N ILE A 113 1.74 4.81 7.25
CA ILE A 113 2.04 4.01 8.44
C ILE A 113 3.40 3.33 8.39
N ASP A 114 3.87 3.00 7.18
CA ASP A 114 5.09 2.24 6.96
C ASP A 114 5.63 2.49 5.54
N ARG A 115 6.47 3.54 5.42
CA ARG A 115 7.11 3.93 4.16
C ARG A 115 8.01 2.82 3.60
N ARG A 116 8.76 2.13 4.46
CA ARG A 116 9.71 1.07 4.05
C ARG A 116 8.95 -0.10 3.45
N LYS A 117 7.85 -0.53 4.07
CA LYS A 117 6.97 -1.57 3.51
C LYS A 117 6.34 -1.13 2.20
N ALA A 118 5.88 0.12 2.09
CA ALA A 118 5.33 0.66 0.85
C ALA A 118 6.35 0.61 -0.30
N ILE A 119 7.59 1.01 -0.06
CA ILE A 119 8.67 0.91 -1.05
C ILE A 119 8.89 -0.54 -1.48
N VAL A 120 9.05 -1.46 -0.52
CA VAL A 120 9.29 -2.87 -0.84
C VAL A 120 8.12 -3.47 -1.61
N TRP A 121 6.88 -3.18 -1.23
CA TRP A 121 5.70 -3.67 -1.92
C TRP A 121 5.53 -3.04 -3.31
N GLY A 122 5.88 -1.75 -3.45
CA GLY A 122 5.98 -1.07 -4.73
C GLY A 122 6.95 -1.77 -5.67
N LEU A 123 8.20 -1.99 -5.23
CA LEU A 123 9.21 -2.72 -6.00
C LEU A 123 8.72 -4.12 -6.40
N ARG A 124 8.05 -4.83 -5.49
CA ARG A 124 7.47 -6.15 -5.80
C ARG A 124 6.37 -6.08 -6.85
N LEU A 125 5.60 -4.98 -6.89
CA LEU A 125 4.56 -4.71 -7.87
C LEU A 125 5.07 -4.02 -9.15
N LYS A 126 6.37 -3.67 -9.21
CA LYS A 126 6.97 -2.85 -10.27
C LYS A 126 6.34 -1.46 -10.39
N HIS A 127 6.00 -0.88 -9.24
CA HIS A 127 5.53 0.50 -9.11
C HIS A 127 6.39 1.21 -8.08
N SER A 128 6.83 2.43 -8.37
CA SER A 128 7.48 3.25 -7.34
C SER A 128 6.44 3.69 -6.30
N ALA A 129 6.85 3.71 -5.04
CA ALA A 129 6.00 4.27 -4.00
C ALA A 129 5.95 5.78 -4.19
N PRO A 130 4.75 6.40 -4.26
CA PRO A 130 4.64 7.83 -4.54
C PRO A 130 5.38 8.64 -3.47
N GLU A 131 6.02 9.74 -3.87
CA GLU A 131 6.64 10.68 -2.93
C GLU A 131 5.60 11.36 -2.04
N GLN A 132 4.41 11.58 -2.60
CA GLN A 132 3.29 12.16 -1.88
C GLN A 132 2.82 11.22 -0.75
N LYS A 133 2.99 11.66 0.49
CA LYS A 133 2.45 10.99 1.67
C LYS A 133 0.99 11.36 1.84
N LEU A 134 0.12 10.34 1.92
CA LEU A 134 -1.24 10.53 2.39
C LEU A 134 -1.24 10.69 3.91
N THR A 135 -2.09 11.57 4.42
CA THR A 135 -2.23 11.89 5.84
C THR A 135 -3.58 11.41 6.33
N VAL A 136 -3.55 10.68 7.45
CA VAL A 136 -4.73 10.13 8.12
C VAL A 136 -4.78 10.57 9.58
N ASP A 137 -5.97 10.72 10.15
CA ASP A 137 -6.16 11.03 11.58
C ASP A 137 -5.68 9.91 12.49
N SER A 138 -5.84 8.65 12.07
CA SER A 138 -5.55 7.50 12.92
C SER A 138 -4.77 6.41 12.19
N GLY A 139 -3.45 6.42 12.39
CA GLY A 139 -2.57 5.34 11.93
C GLY A 139 -2.93 3.97 12.54
N ALA A 140 -3.47 3.93 13.77
CA ALA A 140 -3.91 2.68 14.40
C ALA A 140 -5.10 2.05 13.67
N ARG A 141 -6.10 2.86 13.30
CA ARG A 141 -7.26 2.39 12.51
C ARG A 141 -6.87 1.99 11.10
N LEU A 142 -5.92 2.69 10.50
CA LEU A 142 -5.37 2.30 9.20
C LEU A 142 -4.60 0.96 9.27
N ARG A 143 -3.80 0.74 10.32
CA ARG A 143 -3.16 -0.58 10.56
C ARG A 143 -4.21 -1.68 10.71
N TYR A 144 -5.28 -1.42 11.46
CA TYR A 144 -6.39 -2.36 11.60
C TYR A 144 -7.05 -2.67 10.25
N LEU A 145 -7.36 -1.65 9.45
CA LEU A 145 -7.91 -1.79 8.10
C LEU A 145 -7.02 -2.68 7.21
N ILE A 146 -5.72 -2.40 7.17
CA ILE A 146 -4.76 -3.17 6.37
C ILE A 146 -4.72 -4.63 6.81
N ASN A 147 -4.70 -4.90 8.12
CA ASN A 147 -4.73 -6.26 8.65
C ASN A 147 -6.02 -7.00 8.26
N ARG A 148 -7.18 -6.33 8.29
CA ARG A 148 -8.46 -6.92 7.85
C ARG A 148 -8.44 -7.25 6.36
N ILE A 149 -7.88 -6.38 5.52
CA ILE A 149 -7.76 -6.64 4.09
C ILE A 149 -6.85 -7.85 3.83
N SER A 150 -5.70 -7.94 4.50
CA SER A 150 -4.75 -9.05 4.31
C SER A 150 -5.29 -10.41 4.75
N GLN A 151 -6.25 -10.44 5.68
CA GLN A 151 -6.87 -11.68 6.19
C GLN A 151 -8.11 -12.12 5.39
N SER A 152 -8.66 -11.25 4.55
CA SER A 152 -9.76 -11.55 3.62
C SER A 152 -9.29 -12.26 2.36
#